data_AF-A0A1S8B654-F1
#
_entry.id   AF-A0A1S8B654-F1
#
_cell.length_a   1.000
_cell.length_b   1.000
_cell.length_c   1.000
_cell.angle_alpha   90.00
_cell.angle_beta   90.00
_cell.angle_gamma   90.00
#
_symmetry.space_group_name_H-M   'P 1'
#
loop_
_entity.id
_entity.type
_entity.pdbx_description
1 polymer ?
#
loop_
_entity_poly.entity_id
_entity_poly.type
_entity_poly.pdbx_seq_one_letter_code
_entity_poly.pdbx_strand_id
1 'polypeptide(L)'
;MEPPEAPSLMLQAEKALPQPVRPRLISYCPTMDLVAVITQEETLDVYRLNGQRAFGLKRKTLESKVDSMCWKFNGQHIAVAWDDGSVDIVSSETGKTVKQVRREAVGFAADDESPPRISSLAWGVNFIDVAAVKERTGTLLTLQQGHKRWDQAASQGYTKVLEITHENIIPALDRTSIVVSMLRGLARYSGSSKIINVPPEELSNILDTLRCLRLLAHNVLVYAGEERRQFTAFSKWLRNEIDTQASDPSSQSAEEAAERDPGLDHGLLLAYIPGALTKSKLAPFLRRQADILDPRPELLAYEHVKLNMNIHRHDELIPDGSLCAWTLQEILQSQCRELFAQMTAWQAKNSSMDCGLVLEDGAVSEARDVRMVFEVCVSPTHFSTPSISDIYVGVGGLV
;
A
#
# COMPACT_ATOMS: atom_id res chain seq x y z
N MET A 1 -44.13 11.14 -67.07
CA MET A 1 -43.17 10.35 -66.27
C MET A 1 -43.35 10.85 -64.85
N GLU A 2 -44.15 10.13 -64.05
CA GLU A 2 -44.40 10.52 -62.65
C GLU A 2 -43.10 10.37 -61.83
N PRO A 3 -42.84 11.25 -60.85
CA PRO A 3 -41.65 11.15 -60.03
C PRO A 3 -41.67 9.86 -59.20
N PRO A 4 -40.51 9.22 -58.94
CA PRO A 4 -40.45 7.99 -58.16
C PRO A 4 -40.98 8.22 -56.75
N GLU A 5 -41.93 7.39 -56.34
CA GLU A 5 -42.57 7.41 -55.03
C GLU A 5 -41.50 7.31 -53.92
N ALA A 6 -41.52 8.24 -52.98
CA ALA A 6 -40.56 8.26 -51.89
C ALA A 6 -40.68 6.97 -51.06
N PRO A 7 -39.57 6.39 -50.58
CA PRO A 7 -39.60 5.15 -49.82
C PRO A 7 -40.47 5.31 -48.57
N SER A 8 -41.56 4.52 -48.48
CA SER A 8 -42.47 4.49 -47.33
C SER A 8 -42.03 3.41 -46.33
N LEU A 9 -41.87 3.78 -45.07
CA LEU A 9 -41.63 2.80 -43.99
C LEU A 9 -42.89 1.94 -43.81
N MET A 10 -42.74 0.62 -43.89
CA MET A 10 -43.85 -0.29 -43.61
C MET A 10 -44.08 -0.41 -42.11
N LEU A 11 -45.34 -0.27 -41.70
CA LEU A 11 -45.78 -0.56 -40.33
C LEU A 11 -45.67 -2.06 -40.06
N GLN A 12 -44.73 -2.48 -39.21
CA GLN A 12 -44.57 -3.90 -38.86
C GLN A 12 -45.59 -4.39 -37.84
N ALA A 13 -45.90 -3.58 -36.83
CA ALA A 13 -46.89 -3.91 -35.82
C ALA A 13 -47.41 -2.65 -35.13
N GLU A 14 -48.65 -2.71 -34.66
CA GLU A 14 -49.25 -1.70 -33.82
C GLU A 14 -49.86 -2.37 -32.59
N LYS A 15 -49.57 -1.83 -31.41
CA LYS A 15 -50.09 -2.35 -30.15
C LYS A 15 -50.49 -1.21 -29.23
N ALA A 16 -51.77 -1.19 -28.86
CA ALA A 16 -52.24 -0.39 -27.73
C ALA A 16 -51.87 -1.12 -26.42
N LEU A 17 -51.12 -0.44 -25.56
CA LEU A 17 -50.75 -0.95 -24.24
C LEU A 17 -51.85 -0.63 -23.21
N PRO A 18 -52.11 -1.53 -22.26
CA PRO A 18 -53.16 -1.35 -21.26
C PRO A 18 -52.85 -0.24 -20.26
N GLN A 19 -51.57 0.11 -20.10
CA GLN A 19 -51.13 1.18 -19.21
C GLN A 19 -50.24 2.18 -19.96
N PRO A 20 -50.27 3.46 -19.59
CA PRO A 20 -49.37 4.46 -20.15
C PRO A 20 -47.91 4.11 -19.84
N VAL A 21 -47.03 4.35 -20.82
CA VAL A 21 -45.59 4.14 -20.71
C VAL A 21 -44.90 5.43 -20.26
N ARG A 22 -43.80 5.32 -19.53
CA ARG A 22 -42.97 6.47 -19.17
C ARG A 22 -42.22 7.02 -20.39
N PRO A 23 -42.32 8.34 -20.70
CA PRO A 23 -41.81 8.93 -21.96
C PRO A 23 -40.30 8.84 -22.22
N ARG A 24 -39.50 8.24 -21.32
CA ARG A 24 -38.02 8.14 -21.46
C ARG A 24 -37.45 6.78 -21.06
N LEU A 25 -38.32 5.82 -20.73
CA LEU A 25 -37.92 4.48 -20.30
C LEU A 25 -38.46 3.46 -21.29
N ILE A 26 -37.95 3.58 -22.52
CA ILE A 26 -38.18 2.65 -23.62
C ILE A 26 -36.81 2.31 -24.21
N SER A 27 -36.52 1.04 -24.45
CA SER A 27 -35.22 0.61 -24.96
C SER A 27 -35.34 -0.63 -25.84
N TYR A 28 -34.77 -0.55 -27.05
CA TYR A 28 -34.73 -1.65 -28.00
C TYR A 28 -33.56 -2.59 -27.69
N CYS A 29 -33.79 -3.90 -27.78
CA CYS A 29 -32.74 -4.89 -27.60
C CYS A 29 -31.77 -4.89 -28.80
N PRO A 30 -30.45 -4.82 -28.60
CA PRO A 30 -29.50 -4.70 -29.70
C PRO A 30 -29.44 -5.89 -30.66
N THR A 31 -29.77 -7.10 -30.20
CA THR A 31 -29.56 -8.35 -30.95
C THR A 31 -30.82 -9.15 -31.23
N MET A 32 -31.93 -8.83 -30.58
CA MET A 32 -33.19 -9.57 -30.70
C MET A 32 -34.35 -8.62 -30.96
N ASP A 33 -35.45 -9.15 -31.49
CA ASP A 33 -36.68 -8.41 -31.79
C ASP A 33 -37.50 -8.10 -30.53
N LEU A 34 -36.86 -7.49 -29.52
CA LEU A 34 -37.43 -7.18 -28.21
C LEU A 34 -37.39 -5.68 -27.91
N VAL A 35 -38.47 -5.16 -27.34
CA VAL A 35 -38.60 -3.77 -26.87
C VAL A 35 -38.96 -3.81 -25.40
N ALA A 36 -38.12 -3.23 -24.55
CA ALA A 36 -38.41 -3.00 -23.15
C ALA A 36 -39.12 -1.65 -22.97
N VAL A 37 -40.17 -1.63 -22.14
CA VAL A 37 -40.91 -0.43 -21.74
C VAL A 37 -41.17 -0.45 -20.24
N ILE A 38 -41.13 0.72 -19.61
CA ILE A 38 -41.56 0.90 -18.21
C ILE A 38 -42.91 1.59 -18.17
N THR A 39 -43.89 0.97 -17.53
CA THR A 39 -45.23 1.55 -17.34
C THR A 39 -45.24 2.64 -16.26
N GLN A 40 -46.31 3.42 -16.16
CA GLN A 40 -46.50 4.35 -15.04
C GLN A 40 -46.62 3.66 -13.67
N GLU A 41 -46.89 2.35 -13.62
CA GLU A 41 -46.88 1.54 -12.40
C GLU A 41 -45.49 0.99 -12.04
N GLU A 42 -44.41 1.50 -12.64
CA GLU A 42 -43.03 1.09 -12.37
C GLU A 42 -42.77 -0.39 -12.69
N THR A 43 -43.51 -0.95 -13.65
CA THR A 43 -43.33 -2.32 -14.12
C THR A 43 -42.55 -2.34 -15.42
N LEU A 44 -41.53 -3.18 -15.48
CA LEU A 44 -40.85 -3.50 -16.74
C LEU A 44 -41.72 -4.50 -17.51
N ASP A 45 -42.06 -4.16 -18.75
CA ASP A 45 -42.63 -5.10 -19.71
C ASP A 45 -41.74 -5.17 -20.94
N VAL A 46 -41.51 -6.38 -21.44
CA VAL A 46 -40.74 -6.62 -22.65
C VAL A 46 -41.64 -7.26 -23.69
N TYR A 47 -41.73 -6.64 -24.85
CA TYR A 47 -42.56 -7.07 -25.98
C TYR A 47 -41.69 -7.50 -27.14
N ARG A 48 -42.15 -8.50 -27.90
CA ARG A 48 -41.62 -8.78 -29.24
C ARG A 48 -42.11 -7.75 -30.23
N LEU A 49 -41.40 -7.56 -31.34
CA LEU A 49 -41.80 -6.66 -32.41
C LEU A 49 -43.18 -7.00 -33.02
N ASN A 50 -43.62 -8.26 -32.92
CA ASN A 50 -44.97 -8.68 -33.33
C ASN A 50 -46.09 -8.28 -32.33
N GLY A 51 -45.76 -7.55 -31.26
CA GLY A 51 -46.70 -7.08 -30.24
C GLY A 51 -47.05 -8.09 -29.13
N GLN A 52 -46.45 -9.28 -29.14
CA GLN A 52 -46.61 -10.26 -28.05
C GLN A 52 -45.75 -9.89 -26.84
N ARG A 53 -46.32 -9.97 -25.63
CA ARG A 53 -45.54 -9.79 -24.40
C ARG A 53 -44.63 -11.00 -24.17
N ALA A 54 -43.33 -10.78 -24.12
CA ALA A 54 -42.34 -11.81 -23.85
C ALA A 54 -42.26 -12.11 -22.35
N PHE A 55 -41.99 -11.08 -21.54
CA PHE A 55 -41.94 -11.18 -20.08
C PHE A 55 -42.16 -9.81 -19.44
N GLY A 56 -42.22 -9.77 -18.11
CA GLY A 56 -42.17 -8.52 -17.36
C GLY A 56 -41.78 -8.73 -15.90
N LEU A 57 -41.33 -7.66 -15.28
CA LEU A 57 -40.82 -7.63 -13.91
C LEU A 57 -41.53 -6.51 -13.14
N LYS A 58 -42.04 -6.87 -11.95
CA LYS A 58 -42.59 -5.93 -10.97
C LYS A 58 -41.95 -6.23 -9.62
N ARG A 59 -41.41 -5.21 -8.96
CA ARG A 59 -40.89 -5.34 -7.60
C ARG A 59 -42.01 -5.56 -6.61
N LYS A 60 -41.75 -6.34 -5.56
CA LYS A 60 -42.71 -6.62 -4.48
C LYS A 60 -42.86 -5.43 -3.52
N THR A 61 -41.88 -4.54 -3.46
CA THR A 61 -41.93 -3.30 -2.68
C THR A 61 -42.96 -2.35 -3.30
N LEU A 62 -43.91 -1.89 -2.49
CA LEU A 62 -45.07 -1.11 -2.91
C LEU A 62 -44.74 0.29 -3.48
N GLU A 63 -43.52 0.81 -3.28
CA GLU A 63 -43.16 2.19 -3.65
C GLU A 63 -41.89 2.34 -4.51
N SER A 64 -41.33 1.25 -5.05
CA SER A 64 -40.07 1.34 -5.83
C SER A 64 -40.28 1.96 -7.21
N LYS A 65 -39.50 2.99 -7.54
CA LYS A 65 -39.50 3.63 -8.87
C LYS A 65 -38.30 3.23 -9.72
N VAL A 66 -38.51 3.09 -11.03
CA VAL A 66 -37.42 2.83 -11.99
C VAL A 66 -36.81 4.15 -12.43
N ASP A 67 -35.49 4.27 -12.23
CA ASP A 67 -34.70 5.46 -12.59
C ASP A 67 -34.10 5.35 -14.00
N SER A 68 -33.58 4.17 -14.36
CA SER A 68 -32.92 3.95 -15.65
C SER A 68 -32.94 2.47 -16.03
N MET A 69 -32.84 2.15 -17.32
CA MET A 69 -32.64 0.78 -17.80
C MET A 69 -31.69 0.72 -18.99
N CYS A 70 -30.96 -0.38 -19.15
CA CYS A 70 -29.99 -0.55 -20.24
C CYS A 70 -29.84 -2.02 -20.63
N TRP A 71 -30.02 -2.34 -21.91
CA TRP A 71 -29.72 -3.67 -22.46
C TRP A 71 -28.22 -3.93 -22.53
N LYS A 72 -27.81 -5.15 -22.22
CA LYS A 72 -26.47 -5.65 -22.52
C LYS A 72 -26.28 -5.71 -24.04
N PHE A 73 -25.07 -5.45 -24.53
CA PHE A 73 -24.77 -5.42 -25.96
C PHE A 73 -25.13 -6.72 -26.70
N ASN A 74 -25.10 -7.87 -26.01
CA ASN A 74 -25.46 -9.17 -26.58
C ASN A 74 -26.97 -9.50 -26.45
N GLY A 75 -27.76 -8.60 -25.86
CA GLY A 75 -29.21 -8.72 -25.68
C GLY A 75 -29.67 -9.74 -24.64
N GLN A 76 -28.77 -10.54 -24.06
CA GLN A 76 -29.14 -11.62 -23.14
C GLN A 76 -29.64 -11.10 -21.78
N HIS A 77 -29.30 -9.86 -21.42
CA HIS A 77 -29.58 -9.30 -20.10
C HIS A 77 -30.02 -7.84 -20.24
N ILE A 78 -30.88 -7.39 -19.33
CA ILE A 78 -31.22 -5.98 -19.14
C ILE A 78 -31.01 -5.57 -17.69
N ALA A 79 -30.35 -4.44 -17.48
CA ALA A 79 -30.15 -3.84 -16.17
C ALA A 79 -31.25 -2.81 -15.90
N VAL A 80 -31.85 -2.84 -14.72
CA VAL A 80 -32.89 -1.92 -14.26
C VAL A 80 -32.44 -1.30 -12.95
N ALA A 81 -32.24 0.02 -12.95
CA ALA A 81 -31.91 0.79 -11.76
C ALA A 81 -33.16 1.34 -11.07
N TRP A 82 -33.16 1.26 -9.75
CA TRP A 82 -34.25 1.71 -8.89
C TRP A 82 -33.86 2.96 -8.09
N ASP A 83 -34.87 3.64 -7.57
CA ASP A 83 -34.74 4.84 -6.74
C ASP A 83 -34.03 4.63 -5.40
N ASP A 84 -33.96 3.40 -4.91
CA ASP A 84 -33.19 3.01 -3.72
C ASP A 84 -31.68 2.83 -3.99
N GLY A 85 -31.23 3.11 -5.22
CA GLY A 85 -29.83 2.98 -5.64
C GLY A 85 -29.39 1.54 -5.90
N SER A 86 -30.33 0.58 -5.95
CA SER A 86 -30.05 -0.79 -6.38
C SER A 86 -30.31 -1.00 -7.87
N VAL A 87 -29.65 -2.01 -8.43
CA VAL A 87 -29.75 -2.38 -9.85
C VAL A 87 -30.08 -3.87 -9.93
N ASP A 88 -31.21 -4.19 -10.55
CA ASP A 88 -31.59 -5.57 -10.85
C ASP A 88 -31.15 -5.92 -12.27
N ILE A 89 -30.41 -7.02 -12.43
CA ILE A 89 -30.04 -7.61 -13.71
C ILE A 89 -31.02 -8.72 -14.03
N VAL A 90 -31.71 -8.60 -15.16
CA VAL A 90 -32.80 -9.49 -15.58
C VAL A 90 -32.37 -10.26 -16.83
N SER A 91 -32.59 -11.57 -16.83
CA SER A 91 -32.34 -12.43 -17.99
C SER A 91 -33.44 -12.23 -19.03
N SER A 92 -33.07 -12.05 -20.29
CA SER A 92 -34.01 -11.92 -21.41
C SER A 92 -34.73 -13.22 -21.74
N GLU A 93 -34.16 -14.37 -21.36
CA GLU A 93 -34.70 -15.70 -21.64
C GLU A 93 -35.76 -16.09 -20.62
N THR A 94 -35.47 -15.89 -19.33
CA THR A 94 -36.36 -16.32 -18.24
C THR A 94 -37.26 -15.21 -17.72
N GLY A 95 -36.92 -13.95 -17.98
CA GLY A 95 -37.61 -12.78 -17.43
C GLY A 95 -37.45 -12.61 -15.92
N LYS A 96 -36.55 -13.36 -15.28
CA LYS A 96 -36.29 -13.31 -13.84
C LYS A 96 -35.04 -12.47 -13.53
N THR A 97 -35.03 -11.87 -12.34
CA THR A 97 -33.84 -11.19 -11.80
C THR A 97 -32.76 -12.24 -11.48
N VAL A 98 -31.64 -12.16 -12.20
CA VAL A 98 -30.44 -13.00 -12.02
C VAL A 98 -29.62 -12.48 -10.85
N LYS A 99 -29.46 -11.15 -10.76
CA LYS A 99 -28.64 -10.53 -9.72
C LYS A 99 -29.21 -9.18 -9.31
N GLN A 100 -29.18 -8.90 -8.02
CA GLN A 100 -29.44 -7.56 -7.48
C GLN A 100 -28.11 -6.99 -6.96
N VAL A 101 -27.72 -5.84 -7.50
CA VAL A 101 -26.51 -5.11 -7.12
C VAL A 101 -26.93 -3.92 -6.29
N ARG A 102 -26.35 -3.76 -5.09
CA ARG A 102 -26.60 -2.60 -4.24
C ARG A 102 -25.28 -1.88 -4.01
N ARG A 103 -25.30 -0.55 -4.16
CA ARG A 103 -24.15 0.30 -3.85
C ARG A 103 -23.88 0.25 -2.34
N GLU A 104 -22.66 -0.08 -1.93
CA GLU A 104 -22.22 0.14 -0.55
C GLU A 104 -21.96 1.64 -0.36
N ALA A 105 -22.55 2.23 0.68
CA ALA A 105 -22.40 3.65 0.98
C ALA A 105 -20.96 3.94 1.40
N VAL A 106 -20.15 4.41 0.45
CA VAL A 106 -18.86 5.03 0.76
C VAL A 106 -19.18 6.34 1.48
N GLY A 107 -18.76 6.45 2.74
CA GLY A 107 -19.04 7.58 3.61
C GLY A 107 -18.49 8.89 3.06
N PHE A 108 -19.26 9.56 2.22
CA PHE A 108 -19.11 10.98 1.91
C PHE A 108 -20.13 11.73 2.75
N ALA A 109 -19.65 12.51 3.70
CA ALA A 109 -20.46 13.43 4.47
C ALA A 109 -21.08 14.47 3.52
N ALA A 110 -22.41 14.53 3.47
CA ALA A 110 -23.19 15.73 3.15
C ALA A 110 -24.68 15.46 3.44
N ASP A 111 -25.20 16.12 4.48
CA ASP A 111 -26.51 16.76 4.71
C ASP A 111 -27.76 16.51 3.82
N ASP A 112 -27.83 15.48 2.98
CA ASP A 112 -29.03 15.22 2.15
C ASP A 112 -29.74 13.94 2.62
N GLU A 113 -30.98 14.08 3.08
CA GLU A 113 -31.84 13.01 3.63
C GLU A 113 -32.29 11.95 2.60
N SER A 114 -31.79 11.99 1.35
CA SER A 114 -32.26 11.10 0.27
C SER A 114 -31.15 10.24 -0.33
N PRO A 115 -31.42 8.94 -0.64
CA PRO A 115 -30.42 8.06 -1.24
C PRO A 115 -30.02 8.53 -2.65
N PRO A 116 -28.73 8.40 -3.04
CA PRO A 116 -28.25 8.84 -4.35
C PRO A 116 -28.90 8.03 -5.48
N ARG A 117 -29.54 8.73 -6.42
CA ARG A 117 -30.26 8.15 -7.57
C ARG A 117 -29.34 7.83 -8.75
N ILE A 118 -29.69 6.80 -9.53
CA ILE A 118 -28.89 6.34 -10.67
C ILE A 118 -29.40 7.01 -11.95
N SER A 119 -28.64 7.97 -12.48
CA SER A 119 -29.04 8.72 -13.68
C SER A 119 -28.75 8.00 -15.00
N SER A 120 -27.76 7.11 -15.04
CA SER A 120 -27.32 6.47 -16.28
C SER A 120 -26.69 5.11 -15.99
N LEU A 121 -26.95 4.14 -16.88
CA LEU A 121 -26.41 2.79 -16.84
C LEU A 121 -25.71 2.48 -18.16
N ALA A 122 -24.59 1.78 -18.10
CA ALA A 122 -23.88 1.29 -19.27
C ALA A 122 -23.24 -0.08 -18.97
N TRP A 123 -23.06 -0.88 -20.01
CA TRP A 123 -22.37 -2.16 -19.93
C TRP A 123 -20.92 -1.99 -20.37
N GLY A 124 -19.98 -2.33 -19.50
CA GLY A 124 -18.58 -2.48 -19.89
C GLY A 124 -18.39 -3.74 -20.73
N VAL A 125 -17.62 -3.64 -21.81
CA VAL A 125 -17.02 -4.80 -22.46
C VAL A 125 -15.64 -4.96 -21.82
N ASN A 126 -15.27 -6.16 -21.37
CA ASN A 126 -13.90 -6.41 -20.90
C ASN A 126 -12.94 -5.96 -22.02
N PHE A 127 -12.18 -4.88 -21.80
CA PHE A 127 -11.25 -4.29 -22.77
C PHE A 127 -10.00 -5.16 -23.00
N ILE A 128 -10.07 -6.45 -22.68
CA ILE A 128 -8.98 -7.41 -22.79
C ILE A 128 -9.22 -8.21 -24.07
N ASP A 129 -8.34 -8.01 -25.06
CA ASP A 129 -8.30 -8.85 -26.26
C ASP A 129 -7.90 -10.28 -25.89
N VAL A 130 -8.91 -11.12 -25.69
CA VAL A 130 -8.77 -12.51 -25.24
C VAL A 130 -7.94 -13.34 -26.22
N ALA A 131 -8.00 -13.04 -27.51
CA ALA A 131 -7.23 -13.75 -28.54
C ALA A 131 -5.75 -13.38 -28.44
N ALA A 132 -5.44 -12.08 -28.33
CA ALA A 132 -4.07 -11.59 -28.17
C ALA A 132 -3.43 -12.03 -26.84
N VAL A 133 -4.20 -12.10 -25.74
CA VAL A 133 -3.71 -12.63 -24.46
C VAL A 133 -3.48 -14.15 -24.55
N LYS A 134 -4.41 -14.92 -25.14
CA LYS A 134 -4.20 -16.37 -25.36
C LYS A 134 -2.98 -16.65 -26.25
N GLU A 135 -2.73 -15.83 -27.28
CA GLU A 135 -1.58 -15.95 -28.17
C GLU A 135 -0.25 -15.60 -27.46
N ARG A 136 -0.23 -14.58 -26.59
CA ARG A 136 0.98 -14.16 -25.87
C ARG A 136 1.32 -15.02 -24.65
N THR A 137 0.36 -15.76 -24.08
CA THR A 137 0.53 -16.38 -22.74
C THR A 137 0.49 -17.92 -22.72
N GLY A 138 0.36 -18.59 -23.87
CA GLY A 138 0.45 -20.05 -23.96
C GLY A 138 -0.80 -20.80 -23.47
N THR A 139 -0.72 -22.14 -23.40
CA THR A 139 -1.87 -23.02 -23.07
C THR A 139 -2.51 -22.68 -21.73
N LEU A 140 -3.84 -22.75 -21.63
CA LEU A 140 -4.66 -22.37 -20.47
C LEU A 140 -4.19 -22.96 -19.11
N LEU A 141 -3.62 -24.17 -19.13
CA LEU A 141 -3.01 -24.83 -17.98
C LEU A 141 -1.76 -24.09 -17.46
N THR A 142 -0.95 -23.53 -18.35
CA THR A 142 0.22 -22.72 -17.97
C THR A 142 -0.20 -21.39 -17.35
N LEU A 143 -1.36 -20.84 -17.74
CA LEU A 143 -1.92 -19.62 -17.18
C LEU A 143 -2.41 -19.83 -15.74
N GLN A 144 -3.16 -20.90 -15.48
CA GLN A 144 -3.60 -21.25 -14.12
C GLN A 144 -2.42 -21.52 -13.18
N GLN A 145 -1.40 -22.25 -13.66
CA GLN A 145 -0.18 -22.50 -12.88
C GLN A 145 0.67 -21.23 -12.71
N GLY A 146 0.73 -20.38 -13.73
CA GLY A 146 1.43 -19.10 -13.72
C GLY A 146 0.81 -18.12 -12.72
N HIS A 147 -0.51 -17.98 -12.74
CA HIS A 147 -1.27 -17.19 -11.77
C HIS A 147 -0.99 -17.66 -10.35
N LYS A 148 -1.09 -18.96 -10.08
CA LYS A 148 -0.84 -19.52 -8.74
C LYS A 148 0.57 -19.20 -8.22
N ARG A 149 1.60 -19.29 -9.08
CA ARG A 149 2.99 -18.96 -8.73
C ARG A 149 3.15 -17.46 -8.47
N TRP A 150 2.54 -16.63 -9.30
CA TRP A 150 2.60 -15.18 -9.17
C TRP A 150 1.88 -14.70 -7.90
N ASP A 151 0.69 -15.22 -7.63
CA ASP A 151 -0.08 -14.98 -6.41
C ASP A 151 0.71 -15.33 -5.16
N GLN A 152 1.31 -16.52 -5.15
CA GLN A 152 2.14 -16.97 -4.03
C GLN A 152 3.34 -16.03 -3.82
N ALA A 153 4.08 -15.69 -4.88
CA ALA A 153 5.27 -14.85 -4.78
C ALA A 153 4.93 -13.43 -4.29
N ALA A 154 3.90 -12.80 -4.87
CA ALA A 154 3.49 -11.44 -4.49
C ALA A 154 2.89 -11.39 -3.08
N SER A 155 2.00 -12.33 -2.72
CA SER A 155 1.42 -12.42 -1.38
C SER A 155 2.49 -12.65 -0.30
N GLN A 156 3.46 -13.53 -0.57
CA GLN A 156 4.60 -13.75 0.32
C GLN A 156 5.48 -12.50 0.41
N GLY A 157 5.73 -11.80 -0.70
CA GLY A 157 6.49 -10.55 -0.73
C GLY A 157 5.90 -9.49 0.18
N TYR A 158 4.61 -9.16 0.04
CA TYR A 158 3.94 -8.18 0.91
C TYR A 158 3.96 -8.61 2.37
N THR A 159 3.69 -9.89 2.64
CA THR A 159 3.70 -10.42 4.01
C THR A 159 5.10 -10.26 4.64
N LYS A 160 6.16 -10.57 3.88
CA LYS A 160 7.53 -10.43 4.37
C LYS A 160 7.93 -8.98 4.62
N VAL A 161 7.52 -8.05 3.76
CA VAL A 161 7.75 -6.61 3.96
C VAL A 161 7.09 -6.13 5.26
N LEU A 162 5.84 -6.54 5.51
CA LEU A 162 5.11 -6.19 6.73
C LEU A 162 5.76 -6.80 7.98
N GLU A 163 6.08 -8.11 7.95
CA GLU A 163 6.77 -8.81 9.04
C GLU A 163 8.11 -8.17 9.37
N ILE A 164 8.99 -7.96 8.37
CA ILE A 164 10.31 -7.38 8.60
C ILE A 164 10.20 -5.97 9.17
N THR A 165 9.26 -5.17 8.67
CA THR A 165 9.10 -3.79 9.13
C THR A 165 8.59 -3.72 10.57
N HIS A 166 7.57 -4.52 10.92
CA HIS A 166 6.95 -4.50 12.24
C HIS A 166 7.74 -5.26 13.31
N GLU A 167 8.32 -6.42 12.98
CA GLU A 167 9.00 -7.29 13.95
C GLU A 167 10.47 -6.94 14.12
N ASN A 168 11.13 -6.39 13.08
CA ASN A 168 12.57 -6.15 13.11
C ASN A 168 12.92 -4.65 13.06
N ILE A 169 12.45 -3.91 12.05
CA ILE A 169 12.85 -2.52 11.83
C ILE A 169 12.38 -1.61 12.95
N ILE A 170 11.07 -1.59 13.26
CA ILE A 170 10.51 -0.71 14.30
C ILE A 170 11.13 -1.00 15.67
N PRO A 171 11.19 -2.26 16.15
CA PRO A 171 11.80 -2.56 17.45
C PRO A 171 13.30 -2.23 17.51
N ALA A 172 14.04 -2.39 16.41
CA ALA A 172 15.44 -1.97 16.35
C ALA A 172 15.57 -0.45 16.50
N LEU A 173 14.78 0.33 15.77
CA LEU A 173 14.76 1.79 15.88
C LEU A 173 14.38 2.26 17.29
N ASP A 174 13.43 1.58 17.95
CA ASP A 174 13.03 1.87 19.32
C ASP A 174 14.15 1.64 20.32
N ARG A 175 14.82 0.48 20.23
CA ARG A 175 15.98 0.16 21.09
C ARG A 175 17.11 1.17 20.88
N THR A 176 17.44 1.51 19.62
CA THR A 176 18.46 2.51 19.32
C THR A 176 18.07 3.88 19.86
N SER A 177 16.81 4.29 19.72
CA SER A 177 16.31 5.55 20.25
C SER A 177 16.41 5.64 21.77
N ILE A 178 16.13 4.55 22.49
CA ILE A 178 16.31 4.47 23.95
C ILE A 178 17.78 4.64 24.32
N VAL A 179 18.69 3.90 23.67
CA VAL A 179 20.15 3.98 23.93
C VAL A 179 20.70 5.37 23.67
N VAL A 180 20.37 5.98 22.53
CA VAL A 180 20.83 7.33 22.19
C VAL A 180 20.22 8.37 23.15
N SER A 181 18.97 8.19 23.58
CA SER A 181 18.35 9.07 24.58
C SER A 181 19.05 8.99 25.94
N MET A 182 19.44 7.79 26.37
CA MET A 182 20.23 7.59 27.59
C MET A 182 21.61 8.25 27.47
N LEU A 183 22.31 8.04 26.35
CA LEU A 183 23.60 8.69 26.07
C LEU A 183 23.49 10.21 26.09
N ARG A 184 22.41 10.77 25.53
CA ARG A 184 22.15 12.22 25.56
C ARG A 184 21.89 12.72 26.98
N GLY A 185 21.16 11.95 27.79
CA GLY A 185 20.95 12.25 29.20
C GLY A 185 22.25 12.28 29.99
N LEU A 186 23.12 11.29 29.77
CA LEU A 186 24.47 11.26 30.35
C LEU A 186 25.26 12.49 29.91
N ALA A 187 25.36 12.76 28.60
CA ALA A 187 26.08 13.92 28.09
C ALA A 187 25.59 15.27 28.66
N ARG A 188 24.28 15.41 28.91
CA ARG A 188 23.69 16.66 29.44
C ARG A 188 23.84 16.84 30.95
N TYR A 189 23.71 15.77 31.74
CA TYR A 189 23.64 15.87 33.21
C TYR A 189 24.90 15.37 33.91
N SER A 190 25.78 14.64 33.22
CA SER A 190 27.11 14.35 33.71
C SER A 190 27.97 15.59 33.52
N GLY A 191 27.72 16.63 34.35
CA GLY A 191 28.46 17.88 34.32
C GLY A 191 29.97 17.59 34.29
N SER A 192 30.63 17.89 33.18
CA SER A 192 32.05 17.65 32.98
C SER A 192 32.52 16.20 33.23
N SER A 193 31.73 15.17 32.93
CA SER A 193 32.24 13.81 33.16
C SER A 193 33.38 13.50 32.19
N LYS A 194 34.54 13.21 32.78
CA LYS A 194 35.77 12.70 32.14
C LYS A 194 35.55 11.30 31.51
N ILE A 195 34.40 11.04 30.87
CA ILE A 195 34.03 9.72 30.36
C ILE A 195 33.37 9.82 28.97
N ILE A 196 32.51 10.82 28.72
CA ILE A 196 31.80 11.01 27.45
C ILE A 196 31.99 12.46 26.95
N ASN A 197 32.89 12.66 26.01
CA ASN A 197 33.15 13.97 25.37
C ASN A 197 32.34 14.12 24.07
N VAL A 198 31.02 14.09 24.18
CA VAL A 198 30.12 14.21 23.03
C VAL A 198 29.12 15.34 23.26
N PRO A 199 28.96 16.27 22.30
CA PRO A 199 27.94 17.30 22.38
C PRO A 199 26.51 16.70 22.40
N PRO A 200 25.62 17.15 23.30
CA PRO A 200 24.23 16.66 23.34
C PRO A 200 23.41 17.01 22.08
N GLU A 201 23.88 17.97 21.27
CA GLU A 201 23.28 18.35 19.98
C GLU A 201 23.49 17.24 18.92
N GLU A 202 24.67 16.63 18.85
CA GLU A 202 24.94 15.53 17.90
C GLU A 202 24.03 14.31 18.17
N LEU A 203 23.84 13.98 19.44
CA LEU A 203 22.92 12.92 19.87
C LEU A 203 21.45 13.28 19.58
N SER A 204 21.10 14.58 19.58
CA SER A 204 19.76 15.03 19.21
C SER A 204 19.52 14.89 17.70
N ASN A 205 20.52 15.18 16.88
CA ASN A 205 20.46 14.95 15.42
C ASN A 205 20.24 13.47 15.09
N ILE A 206 20.94 12.55 15.78
CA ILE A 206 20.73 11.10 15.63
C ILE A 206 19.30 10.70 16.00
N LEU A 207 18.74 11.26 17.08
CA LEU A 207 17.36 11.01 17.50
C LEU A 207 16.35 11.50 16.46
N ASP A 208 16.60 12.64 15.81
CA ASP A 208 15.74 13.16 14.75
C ASP A 208 15.78 12.30 13.48
N THR A 209 16.96 11.80 13.09
CA THR A 209 17.08 10.81 12.00
C THR A 209 16.32 9.52 12.33
N LEU A 210 16.42 9.01 13.56
CA LEU A 210 15.67 7.82 14.01
C LEU A 210 14.15 8.04 13.99
N ARG A 211 13.68 9.25 14.35
CA ARG A 211 12.25 9.62 14.25
C ARG A 211 11.78 9.62 12.80
N CYS A 212 12.58 10.13 11.87
CA CYS A 212 12.28 10.11 10.44
C CYS A 212 12.18 8.66 9.93
N LEU A 213 13.15 7.81 10.25
CA LEU A 213 13.13 6.39 9.89
C LEU A 213 11.90 5.67 10.45
N ARG A 214 11.52 5.94 11.70
CA ARG A 214 10.31 5.37 12.31
C ARG A 214 9.04 5.83 11.56
N LEU A 215 8.96 7.11 11.20
CA LEU A 215 7.85 7.65 10.41
C LEU A 215 7.74 6.94 9.05
N LEU A 216 8.85 6.75 8.34
CA LEU A 216 8.86 6.01 7.07
C LEU A 216 8.42 4.55 7.27
N ALA A 217 8.93 3.86 8.29
CA ALA A 217 8.58 2.47 8.58
C ALA A 217 7.06 2.30 8.82
N HIS A 218 6.43 3.19 9.58
CA HIS A 218 4.97 3.15 9.77
C HIS A 218 4.20 3.38 8.48
N ASN A 219 4.66 4.30 7.61
CA ASN A 219 4.00 4.54 6.32
C ASN A 219 4.18 3.35 5.37
N VAL A 220 5.34 2.68 5.38
CA VAL A 220 5.55 1.41 4.66
C VAL A 220 4.54 0.36 5.12
N LEU A 221 4.26 0.24 6.43
CA LEU A 221 3.23 -0.69 6.92
C LEU A 221 1.82 -0.36 6.40
N VAL A 222 1.45 0.93 6.38
CA VAL A 222 0.14 1.38 5.89
C VAL A 222 0.01 1.08 4.40
N TYR A 223 0.96 1.52 3.58
CA TYR A 223 0.91 1.34 2.13
C TYR A 223 1.04 -0.14 1.74
N ALA A 224 1.93 -0.92 2.35
CA ALA A 224 2.06 -2.34 2.05
C ALA A 224 0.83 -3.14 2.52
N GLY A 225 0.22 -2.76 3.64
CA GLY A 225 -1.01 -3.35 4.12
C GLY A 225 -2.17 -3.13 3.14
N GLU A 226 -2.28 -1.91 2.61
CA GLU A 226 -3.31 -1.54 1.65
C GLU A 226 -3.09 -2.19 0.27
N GLU A 227 -1.89 -2.07 -0.29
CA GLU A 227 -1.55 -2.72 -1.57
C GLU A 227 -1.71 -4.24 -1.51
N ARG A 228 -1.44 -4.87 -0.35
CA ARG A 228 -1.68 -6.31 -0.16
C ARG A 228 -3.16 -6.67 -0.25
N ARG A 229 -4.05 -5.90 0.41
CA ARG A 229 -5.50 -6.14 0.36
C ARG A 229 -6.04 -5.97 -1.06
N GLN A 230 -5.61 -4.90 -1.72
CA GLN A 230 -5.92 -4.61 -3.12
C GLN A 230 -5.43 -5.73 -4.06
N PHE A 231 -4.20 -6.19 -3.87
CA PHE A 231 -3.64 -7.32 -4.61
C PHE A 231 -4.41 -8.61 -4.38
N THR A 232 -4.81 -8.93 -3.14
CA THR A 232 -5.61 -10.13 -2.86
C THR A 232 -6.97 -10.10 -3.58
N ALA A 233 -7.65 -8.94 -3.58
CA ALA A 233 -8.89 -8.77 -4.34
C ALA A 233 -8.66 -8.93 -5.85
N PHE A 234 -7.61 -8.31 -6.38
CA PHE A 234 -7.21 -8.44 -7.78
C PHE A 234 -6.88 -9.88 -8.18
N SER A 235 -6.06 -10.56 -7.39
CA SER A 235 -5.63 -11.94 -7.66
C SER A 235 -6.82 -12.89 -7.65
N LYS A 236 -7.77 -12.72 -6.71
CA LYS A 236 -9.01 -13.49 -6.67
C LYS A 236 -9.89 -13.24 -7.89
N TRP A 237 -10.04 -11.98 -8.31
CA TRP A 237 -10.77 -11.63 -9.54
C TRP A 237 -10.12 -12.26 -10.76
N LEU A 238 -8.80 -12.09 -10.93
CA LEU A 238 -8.06 -12.61 -12.08
C LEU A 238 -8.19 -14.14 -12.17
N ARG A 239 -8.14 -14.84 -11.03
CA ARG A 239 -8.36 -16.28 -10.99
C ARG A 239 -9.76 -16.67 -11.49
N ASN A 240 -10.79 -15.97 -11.02
CA ASN A 240 -12.17 -16.23 -11.45
C ASN A 240 -12.36 -16.00 -12.95
N GLU A 241 -11.74 -14.95 -13.50
CA GLU A 241 -11.75 -14.69 -14.94
C GLU A 241 -11.02 -15.79 -15.71
N ILE A 242 -9.85 -16.23 -15.24
CA ILE A 242 -9.12 -17.36 -15.85
C ILE A 242 -9.99 -18.62 -15.88
N ASP A 243 -10.64 -18.95 -14.77
CA ASP A 243 -11.47 -20.15 -14.65
C ASP A 243 -12.76 -20.06 -15.50
N THR A 244 -13.34 -18.85 -15.62
CA THR A 244 -14.50 -18.58 -16.48
C THR A 244 -14.14 -18.73 -17.96
N GLN A 245 -12.97 -18.21 -18.36
CA GLN A 245 -12.46 -18.30 -19.73
C GLN A 245 -11.90 -19.69 -20.08
N ALA A 246 -11.59 -20.50 -19.07
CA ALA A 246 -11.23 -21.91 -19.22
C ALA A 246 -12.44 -22.81 -19.47
N SER A 247 -13.63 -22.37 -19.05
CA SER A 247 -14.88 -23.12 -19.18
C SER A 247 -15.46 -22.93 -20.59
N ASP A 248 -15.92 -24.02 -21.21
CA ASP A 248 -16.54 -23.94 -22.54
C ASP A 248 -17.85 -23.15 -22.48
N PRO A 249 -18.11 -22.20 -23.40
CA PRO A 249 -19.26 -21.29 -23.34
C PRO A 249 -20.64 -21.96 -23.46
N SER A 250 -20.71 -23.26 -23.78
CA SER A 250 -21.94 -24.05 -23.84
C SER A 250 -22.08 -25.08 -22.70
N SER A 251 -21.20 -25.04 -21.71
CA SER A 251 -21.20 -26.00 -20.59
C SER A 251 -22.06 -25.50 -19.43
N GLN A 252 -22.82 -26.40 -18.79
CA GLN A 252 -23.57 -26.09 -17.54
C GLN A 252 -22.65 -25.52 -16.45
N SER A 253 -21.39 -25.95 -16.41
CA SER A 253 -20.37 -25.42 -15.50
C SER A 253 -20.03 -23.94 -15.73
N ALA A 254 -20.09 -23.43 -16.96
CA ALA A 254 -19.87 -22.02 -17.26
C ALA A 254 -21.08 -21.16 -16.84
N GLU A 255 -22.29 -21.71 -16.98
CA GLU A 255 -23.54 -21.07 -16.59
C GLU A 255 -23.65 -20.96 -15.06
N GLU A 256 -23.34 -22.04 -14.33
CA GLU A 256 -23.25 -22.05 -12.87
C GLU A 256 -22.13 -21.14 -12.32
N ALA A 257 -20.99 -21.05 -13.03
CA ALA A 257 -19.89 -20.15 -12.66
C ALA A 257 -20.25 -18.67 -12.87
N ALA A 258 -21.06 -18.34 -13.88
CA ALA A 258 -21.53 -16.99 -14.15
C ALA A 258 -22.61 -16.51 -13.16
N GLU A 259 -23.45 -17.42 -12.64
CA GLU A 259 -24.44 -17.11 -11.61
C GLU A 259 -23.82 -16.96 -10.21
N ARG A 260 -22.65 -17.56 -9.98
CA ARG A 260 -21.95 -17.48 -8.71
C ARG A 260 -21.33 -16.10 -8.54
N ASP A 261 -21.80 -15.33 -7.56
CA ASP A 261 -21.07 -14.13 -7.14
C ASP A 261 -19.77 -14.57 -6.43
N PRO A 262 -18.58 -14.28 -6.99
CA PRO A 262 -17.32 -14.63 -6.34
C PRO A 262 -17.10 -13.89 -5.01
N GLY A 263 -17.95 -12.94 -4.64
CA GLY A 263 -17.79 -12.12 -3.43
C GLY A 263 -16.52 -11.29 -3.58
N LEU A 264 -16.41 -10.59 -4.71
CA LEU A 264 -15.29 -9.72 -5.03
C LEU A 264 -15.57 -8.33 -4.48
N ASP A 265 -14.57 -7.80 -3.76
CA ASP A 265 -14.55 -6.39 -3.41
C ASP A 265 -14.10 -5.58 -4.63
N HIS A 266 -15.09 -5.04 -5.35
CA HIS A 266 -14.86 -4.26 -6.56
C HIS A 266 -14.21 -2.91 -6.25
N GLY A 267 -14.37 -2.38 -5.03
CA GLY A 267 -13.72 -1.15 -4.60
C GLY A 267 -12.20 -1.32 -4.53
N LEU A 268 -11.74 -2.38 -3.87
CA LEU A 268 -10.32 -2.72 -3.80
C LEU A 268 -9.72 -3.07 -5.17
N LEU A 269 -10.48 -3.78 -6.01
CA LEU A 269 -10.05 -4.13 -7.38
C LEU A 269 -9.83 -2.87 -8.23
N LEU A 270 -10.79 -1.94 -8.22
CA LEU A 270 -10.71 -0.70 -8.98
C LEU A 270 -9.66 0.27 -8.45
N ALA A 271 -9.26 0.15 -7.18
CA ALA A 271 -8.12 0.89 -6.63
C ALA A 271 -6.78 0.30 -7.08
N TYR A 272 -6.68 -1.03 -7.20
CA TYR A 272 -5.43 -1.72 -7.54
C TYR A 272 -4.96 -1.46 -8.98
N ILE A 273 -5.87 -1.57 -9.96
CA ILE A 273 -5.57 -1.52 -11.40
C ILE A 273 -4.92 -0.19 -11.83
N PRO A 274 -5.50 0.99 -11.53
CA PRO A 274 -4.85 2.26 -11.83
C PRO A 274 -3.74 2.60 -10.84
N GLY A 275 -3.77 2.04 -9.62
CA GLY A 275 -2.80 2.31 -8.56
C GLY A 275 -1.60 1.37 -8.60
N ALA A 276 -1.52 0.47 -7.61
CA ALA A 276 -0.32 -0.32 -7.34
C ALA A 276 0.16 -1.23 -8.49
N LEU A 277 -0.73 -1.59 -9.42
CA LEU A 277 -0.34 -2.35 -10.62
C LEU A 277 0.56 -1.54 -11.57
N THR A 278 0.36 -0.22 -11.66
CA THR A 278 1.14 0.67 -12.54
C THR A 278 2.20 1.46 -11.77
N LYS A 279 1.83 1.98 -10.60
CA LYS A 279 2.68 2.82 -9.76
C LYS A 279 2.43 2.45 -8.29
N SER A 280 3.31 1.62 -7.75
CA SER A 280 3.29 1.30 -6.32
C SER A 280 3.64 2.53 -5.49
N LYS A 281 2.82 2.82 -4.47
CA LYS A 281 3.07 3.85 -3.46
C LYS A 281 4.23 3.49 -2.55
N LEU A 282 4.62 2.21 -2.50
CA LEU A 282 5.81 1.74 -1.78
C LEU A 282 7.12 2.06 -2.49
N ALA A 283 7.09 2.25 -3.82
CA ALA A 283 8.29 2.36 -4.63
C ALA A 283 9.28 3.43 -4.11
N PRO A 284 8.87 4.65 -3.73
CA PRO A 284 9.81 5.67 -3.25
C PRO A 284 10.53 5.32 -1.94
N PHE A 285 9.95 4.47 -1.10
CA PHE A 285 10.51 4.09 0.21
C PHE A 285 11.57 3.00 0.08
N LEU A 286 11.39 2.09 -0.88
CA LEU A 286 12.16 0.85 -1.03
C LEU A 286 13.10 0.85 -2.25
N ARG A 287 13.38 2.02 -2.86
CA ARG A 287 14.33 2.14 -3.97
C ARG A 287 15.71 1.63 -3.57
N ARG A 288 16.43 1.02 -4.51
CA ARG A 288 17.84 0.69 -4.31
C ARG A 288 18.66 1.97 -4.37
N GLN A 289 19.68 2.03 -3.52
CA GLN A 289 20.54 3.21 -3.40
C GLN A 289 21.22 3.61 -4.71
N ALA A 290 21.63 2.63 -5.53
CA ALA A 290 22.26 2.88 -6.84
C ALA A 290 21.36 3.60 -7.84
N ASP A 291 20.05 3.61 -7.61
CA ASP A 291 19.06 4.24 -8.49
C ASP A 291 18.84 5.73 -8.14
N ILE A 292 19.51 6.26 -7.10
CA ILE A 292 19.37 7.65 -6.62
C ILE A 292 20.52 8.48 -7.17
N LEU A 293 20.21 9.35 -8.14
CA LEU A 293 21.21 10.14 -8.88
C LEU A 293 21.81 11.32 -8.09
N ASP A 294 21.09 11.84 -7.10
CA ASP A 294 21.51 12.99 -6.29
C ASP A 294 20.96 12.85 -4.86
N PRO A 295 21.63 12.09 -3.97
CA PRO A 295 21.24 12.05 -2.57
C PRO A 295 21.52 13.43 -1.99
N ARG A 296 20.49 14.24 -1.75
CA ARG A 296 20.62 15.54 -1.09
C ARG A 296 20.51 15.36 0.43
N PRO A 297 21.63 15.29 1.18
CA PRO A 297 21.59 15.13 2.64
C PRO A 297 21.09 16.38 3.37
N GLU A 298 21.04 17.54 2.70
CA GLU A 298 20.72 18.85 3.28
C GLU A 298 19.26 19.01 3.75
N LEU A 299 18.38 18.03 3.47
CA LEU A 299 16.92 18.19 3.60
C LEU A 299 16.25 17.36 4.69
N LEU A 300 16.95 16.81 5.68
CA LEU A 300 16.33 15.82 6.59
C LEU A 300 16.08 16.35 8.00
N ALA A 301 15.68 17.62 8.11
CA ALA A 301 14.86 18.03 9.23
C ALA A 301 13.56 17.22 9.20
N TYR A 302 13.09 16.78 10.38
CA TYR A 302 11.86 16.00 10.52
C TYR A 302 10.66 16.62 9.78
N GLU A 303 10.57 17.95 9.77
CA GLU A 303 9.52 18.69 9.08
C GLU A 303 9.52 18.51 7.55
N HIS A 304 10.70 18.42 6.92
CA HIS A 304 10.78 18.19 5.47
C HIS A 304 10.35 16.77 5.10
N VAL A 305 10.73 15.76 5.89
CA VAL A 305 10.27 14.38 5.68
C VAL A 305 8.75 14.30 5.82
N LYS A 306 8.19 14.97 6.83
CA LYS A 306 6.75 15.06 7.07
C LYS A 306 6.01 15.78 5.93
N LEU A 307 6.58 16.88 5.42
CA LEU A 307 6.04 17.61 4.27
C LEU A 307 6.02 16.74 3.02
N ASN A 308 7.15 16.12 2.67
CA ASN A 308 7.25 15.22 1.52
C ASN A 308 6.33 14.01 1.66
N MET A 309 6.12 13.51 2.88
CA MET A 309 5.15 12.45 3.15
C MET A 309 3.72 12.90 2.86
N ASN A 310 3.35 14.13 3.24
CA ASN A 310 2.04 14.69 2.94
C ASN A 310 1.83 14.89 1.43
N ILE A 311 2.84 15.37 0.72
CA ILE A 311 2.83 15.50 -0.75
C ILE A 311 2.61 14.12 -1.39
N HIS A 312 3.40 13.12 -0.98
CA HIS A 312 3.28 11.74 -1.47
C HIS A 312 1.90 11.12 -1.20
N ARG A 313 1.29 11.44 -0.05
CA ARG A 313 -0.06 10.95 0.29
C ARG A 313 -1.13 11.41 -0.70
N HIS A 314 -0.95 12.57 -1.32
CA HIS A 314 -1.85 13.14 -2.33
C HIS A 314 -1.44 12.79 -3.77
N ASP A 315 -0.54 11.81 -3.95
CA ASP A 315 -0.03 11.35 -5.24
C ASP A 315 0.71 12.41 -6.07
N GLU A 316 1.19 13.47 -5.41
CA GLU A 316 1.99 14.54 -6.02
C GLU A 316 3.47 14.15 -6.18
N LEU A 317 4.19 14.87 -7.04
CA LEU A 317 5.60 14.62 -7.33
C LEU A 317 6.49 15.05 -6.16
N ILE A 318 7.20 14.09 -5.58
CA ILE A 318 8.21 14.34 -4.55
C ILE A 318 9.62 14.41 -5.16
N PRO A 319 10.55 15.17 -4.55
CA PRO A 319 11.95 15.14 -4.92
C PRO A 319 12.54 13.73 -4.79
N ASP A 320 13.44 13.37 -5.70
CA ASP A 320 14.04 12.03 -5.70
C ASP A 320 14.86 11.78 -4.43
N GLY A 321 14.81 10.55 -3.91
CA GLY A 321 15.47 10.15 -2.66
C GLY A 321 14.88 10.72 -1.36
N SER A 322 13.94 11.67 -1.41
CA SER A 322 13.42 12.39 -0.22
C SER A 322 12.74 11.51 0.84
N LEU A 323 12.11 10.41 0.41
CA LEU A 323 11.43 9.43 1.28
C LEU A 323 12.14 8.06 1.31
N CYS A 324 13.35 7.97 0.76
CA CYS A 324 14.05 6.69 0.70
C CYS A 324 14.60 6.31 2.07
N ALA A 325 14.26 5.10 2.54
CA ALA A 325 14.74 4.59 3.82
C ALA A 325 16.26 4.41 3.85
N TRP A 326 16.87 4.08 2.70
CA TRP A 326 18.32 3.91 2.59
C TRP A 326 19.08 5.20 2.81
N THR A 327 18.63 6.31 2.22
CA THR A 327 19.28 7.62 2.38
C THR A 327 19.35 8.03 3.85
N LEU A 328 18.25 7.84 4.60
CA LEU A 328 18.23 8.11 6.04
C LEU A 328 19.09 7.13 6.85
N GLN A 329 19.15 5.87 6.43
CA GLN A 329 19.98 4.86 7.08
C GLN A 329 21.48 5.15 6.90
N GLU A 330 21.90 5.63 5.74
CA GLU A 330 23.29 6.07 5.51
C GLU A 330 23.67 7.27 6.35
N ILE A 331 22.77 8.25 6.46
CA ILE A 331 22.96 9.43 7.31
C ILE A 331 23.09 9.00 8.78
N LEU A 332 22.19 8.13 9.25
CA LEU A 332 22.25 7.58 10.60
C LEU A 332 23.59 6.86 10.83
N GLN A 333 24.02 6.03 9.89
CA GLN A 333 25.30 5.35 10.00
C GLN A 333 26.48 6.32 10.02
N SER A 334 26.45 7.38 9.21
CA SER A 334 27.49 8.40 9.19
C SER A 334 27.57 9.14 10.53
N GLN A 335 26.43 9.59 11.05
CA GLN A 335 26.33 10.25 12.35
C GLN A 335 26.85 9.35 13.48
N CYS A 336 26.47 8.07 13.48
CA CYS A 336 26.98 7.11 14.46
C CYS A 336 28.49 6.88 14.32
N ARG A 337 29.03 6.75 13.10
CA ARG A 337 30.48 6.57 12.88
C ARG A 337 31.28 7.76 13.38
N GLU A 338 30.82 8.97 13.09
CA GLU A 338 31.48 10.20 13.56
C GLU A 338 31.46 10.30 15.08
N LEU A 339 30.30 10.04 15.70
CA LEU A 339 30.14 9.96 17.15
C LEU A 339 31.13 8.98 17.79
N PHE A 340 31.21 7.75 17.28
CA PHE A 340 32.13 6.74 17.81
C PHE A 340 33.60 7.15 17.59
N ALA A 341 33.94 7.73 16.45
CA ALA A 341 35.28 8.21 16.17
C ALA A 341 35.71 9.31 17.15
N GLN A 342 34.82 10.25 17.48
CA GLN A 342 35.09 11.28 18.50
C GLN A 342 35.34 10.66 19.87
N MET A 343 34.51 9.70 20.30
CA MET A 343 34.68 9.01 21.57
C MET A 343 36.02 8.25 21.62
N THR A 344 36.37 7.53 20.55
CA THR A 344 37.63 6.79 20.45
C THR A 344 38.84 7.71 20.45
N ALA A 345 38.81 8.81 19.70
CA ALA A 345 39.90 9.79 19.65
C ALA A 345 40.12 10.43 21.03
N TRP A 346 39.05 10.75 21.74
CA TRP A 346 39.12 11.30 23.10
C TRP A 346 39.71 10.29 24.10
N GLN A 347 39.27 9.02 24.05
CA GLN A 347 39.81 7.95 24.88
C GLN A 347 41.31 7.73 24.61
N ALA A 348 41.70 7.66 23.33
CA ALA A 348 43.10 7.47 22.92
C ALA A 348 44.01 8.61 23.43
N LYS A 349 43.53 9.86 23.35
CA LYS A 349 44.24 11.04 23.86
C LYS A 349 44.42 11.00 25.38
N ASN A 350 43.43 10.47 26.10
CA ASN A 350 43.49 10.37 27.56
C ASN A 350 44.22 9.13 28.07
N SER A 351 44.49 8.14 27.21
CA SER A 351 45.24 6.92 27.55
C SER A 351 46.74 6.99 27.20
N SER A 352 47.20 8.02 26.48
CA SER A 352 48.61 8.17 26.15
C SER A 352 49.41 8.59 27.39
N MET A 353 50.44 7.83 27.74
CA MET A 353 51.42 8.26 28.73
C MET A 353 52.44 9.17 28.06
N ASP A 354 52.63 10.38 28.60
CA ASP A 354 53.55 11.39 28.05
C ASP A 354 55.05 11.08 28.30
N CYS A 355 55.36 10.02 29.05
CA CYS A 355 56.73 9.58 29.27
C CYS A 355 56.86 8.05 29.24
N GLY A 356 57.95 7.58 28.64
CA GLY A 356 58.42 6.21 28.84
C GLY A 356 59.20 6.12 30.15
N LEU A 357 58.95 5.07 30.94
CA LEU A 357 59.75 4.74 32.11
C LEU A 357 61.00 3.97 31.64
N VAL A 358 62.16 4.62 31.65
CA VAL A 358 63.45 3.95 31.45
C VAL A 358 63.86 3.32 32.78
N LEU A 359 63.82 1.99 32.86
CA LEU A 359 64.07 1.26 34.10
C LEU A 359 65.57 1.11 34.41
N GLU A 360 66.42 0.92 33.39
CA GLU A 360 67.88 0.89 33.48
C GLU A 360 68.50 0.88 32.06
N ASP A 361 69.66 1.53 31.86
CA ASP A 361 70.48 1.37 30.65
C ASP A 361 71.57 0.31 30.93
N GLY A 362 71.30 -0.95 30.59
CA GLY A 362 72.24 -2.06 30.80
C GLY A 362 71.68 -3.44 30.43
N ALA A 363 72.57 -4.43 30.31
CA ALA A 363 72.17 -5.82 30.01
C ALA A 363 71.43 -6.43 31.22
N VAL A 364 70.16 -6.78 31.02
CA VAL A 364 69.27 -7.37 32.02
C VAL A 364 69.85 -8.70 32.52
N SER A 365 70.38 -8.72 33.75
CA SER A 365 71.03 -9.92 34.30
C SER A 365 70.04 -10.94 34.86
N GLU A 366 68.83 -10.52 35.31
CA GLU A 366 67.79 -11.43 35.82
C GLU A 366 66.40 -10.84 35.55
N ALA A 367 65.46 -11.68 35.11
CA ALA A 367 64.08 -11.28 34.85
C ALA A 367 63.36 -10.96 36.17
N ARG A 368 62.93 -9.71 36.33
CA ARG A 368 62.06 -9.28 37.45
C ARG A 368 60.65 -9.03 36.95
N ASP A 369 59.67 -9.39 37.77
CA ASP A 369 58.24 -9.26 37.45
C ASP A 369 57.69 -7.93 37.95
N VAL A 370 56.80 -7.29 37.19
CA VAL A 370 56.24 -5.97 37.52
C VAL A 370 54.83 -6.13 38.04
N ARG A 371 54.58 -5.68 39.28
CA ARG A 371 53.25 -5.67 39.89
C ARG A 371 52.73 -4.25 40.04
N MET A 372 51.59 -3.95 39.41
CA MET A 372 50.86 -2.71 39.66
C MET A 372 50.19 -2.76 41.04
N VAL A 373 50.54 -1.83 41.92
CA VAL A 373 49.92 -1.65 43.24
C VAL A 373 49.11 -0.36 43.23
N PHE A 374 47.83 -0.43 43.60
CA PHE A 374 46.95 0.73 43.69
C PHE A 374 46.70 1.02 45.18
N GLU A 375 47.37 2.03 45.74
CA GLU A 375 47.10 2.51 47.10
C GLU A 375 46.34 3.85 47.05
N VAL A 376 45.26 3.91 47.82
CA VAL A 376 44.53 5.16 48.06
C VAL A 376 45.33 5.97 49.08
N CYS A 377 45.96 7.07 48.65
CA CYS A 377 46.69 7.96 49.55
C CYS A 377 45.72 8.67 50.52
N VAL A 378 45.77 8.32 51.81
CA VAL A 378 44.90 8.93 52.85
C VAL A 378 45.59 10.05 53.65
N SER A 379 46.90 10.32 53.49
CA SER A 379 47.53 11.49 54.11
C SER A 379 48.90 11.87 53.51
N PRO A 380 49.35 13.15 53.60
CA PRO A 380 50.50 13.65 52.83
C PRO A 380 51.87 13.54 53.51
N THR A 381 52.02 12.85 54.66
CA THR A 381 53.17 13.11 55.56
C THR A 381 54.09 11.93 55.90
N HIS A 382 54.17 10.87 55.11
CA HIS A 382 55.23 9.86 55.32
C HIS A 382 55.90 9.42 54.01
N PHE A 383 56.91 10.18 53.59
CA PHE A 383 57.95 9.68 52.70
C PHE A 383 59.07 9.05 53.55
N SER A 384 58.89 7.79 53.91
CA SER A 384 60.00 6.94 54.35
C SER A 384 60.51 6.21 53.12
N THR A 385 61.76 6.48 52.72
CA THR A 385 62.47 5.72 51.67
C THR A 385 62.50 4.23 52.02
N PRO A 386 61.90 3.33 51.21
CA PRO A 386 62.06 1.90 51.39
C PRO A 386 63.20 1.36 50.50
N SER A 387 63.68 0.19 50.88
CA SER A 387 64.73 -0.58 50.20
C SER A 387 64.42 -0.91 48.74
N ILE A 388 65.49 -1.16 47.97
CA ILE A 388 65.60 -1.40 46.51
C ILE A 388 64.77 -2.60 45.96
N SER A 389 63.81 -3.14 46.70
CA SER A 389 62.94 -4.23 46.25
C SER A 389 61.59 -3.78 45.69
N ASP A 390 61.12 -2.56 45.98
CA ASP A 390 59.76 -2.15 45.63
C ASP A 390 59.73 -0.72 45.06
N ILE A 391 59.54 -0.61 43.74
CA ILE A 391 59.36 0.66 43.04
C ILE A 391 57.88 1.03 43.09
N TYR A 392 57.53 2.09 43.81
CA TYR A 392 56.17 2.64 43.88
C TYR A 392 55.97 3.73 42.82
N VAL A 393 54.90 3.61 42.02
CA VAL A 393 54.46 4.66 41.09
C VAL A 393 53.29 5.40 41.72
N GLY A 394 53.54 6.62 42.19
CA GLY A 394 52.48 7.53 42.63
C GLY A 394 51.86 8.27 41.45
N VAL A 395 50.58 8.01 41.16
CA VAL A 395 49.80 8.85 40.24
C VAL A 395 49.27 10.03 41.03
N GLY A 396 49.92 11.19 40.90
CA GLY A 396 49.47 12.44 41.52
C GLY A 396 48.18 12.94 40.87
N GLY A 397 47.04 12.62 41.48
CA GLY A 397 45.80 13.36 41.26
C GLY A 397 45.83 14.66 42.07
N LEU A 398 46.01 15.80 41.39
CA LEU A 398 45.68 17.11 41.95
C LEU A 398 44.14 17.26 41.93
N VAL A 399 43.62 17.59 43.12
CA VAL A 399 42.20 17.70 43.52
C VAL A 399 41.35 18.50 42.54
#